data_AF-A0A7S1J8N6-F1
#
_entry.id   AF-A0A7S1J8N6-F1
#
_cell.length_a   1.000
_cell.length_b   1.000
_cell.length_c   1.000
_cell.angle_alpha   90.00
_cell.angle_beta   90.00
_cell.angle_gamma   90.00
#
_symmetry.space_group_name_H-M   'P 1'
#
loop_
_entity.id
_entity.type
_entity.pdbx_description
1 polymer ?
#
loop_
_entity_poly.entity_id
_entity_poly.type
_entity_poly.pdbx_seq_one_letter_code
_entity_poly.pdbx_strand_id
1 'polypeptide(L)'
;ILYTFFRQIGWTCTNFFFAFDNQCSGSQYWDDFFSGQWTSFFTAIPVYAVCLLERDFTRQETVLGHPELYKEMREQQGFTVKRFYAWVAHSLWTGICCYYIPMFGLAQGVLTTRADGVDNGYWLWSFTAFAAICVATNLRFLLSIKSVNKFTVIAFGVAFASYWIVALIYCSLPPGFVFMFLRPGNTYRLGY
;
A
#
# COMPACT_ATOMS: atom_id res chain seq x y z
N ILE A 1 10.32 8.71 -6.73
CA ILE A 1 9.31 9.50 -7.49
C ILE A 1 8.32 8.60 -8.24
N LEU A 2 8.74 7.84 -9.28
CA LEU A 2 7.80 7.00 -10.05
C LEU A 2 7.04 6.00 -9.16
N TYR A 3 7.73 5.37 -8.22
CA TYR A 3 7.11 4.47 -7.24
C TYR A 3 6.06 5.17 -6.36
N THR A 4 6.33 6.40 -5.94
CA THR A 4 5.39 7.20 -5.14
C THR A 4 4.11 7.48 -5.92
N PHE A 5 4.21 7.81 -7.22
CA PHE A 5 3.03 7.94 -8.07
C PHE A 5 2.30 6.60 -8.26
N PHE A 6 3.05 5.53 -8.50
CA PHE A 6 2.50 4.18 -8.64
C PHE A 6 1.65 3.77 -7.44
N ARG A 7 2.13 3.96 -6.20
CA ARG A 7 1.37 3.57 -5.00
C ARG A 7 0.12 4.44 -4.79
N GLN A 8 0.22 5.75 -5.04
CA GLN A 8 -0.91 6.67 -4.81
C GLN A 8 -2.02 6.46 -5.84
N ILE A 9 -1.66 6.31 -7.12
CA ILE A 9 -2.64 6.06 -8.18
C ILE A 9 -3.34 4.72 -7.95
N GLY A 10 -2.64 3.67 -7.52
CA GLY A 10 -3.24 2.36 -7.27
C GLY A 10 -4.26 2.40 -6.13
N TRP A 11 -3.93 3.13 -5.06
CA TRP A 11 -4.83 3.36 -3.93
C TRP A 11 -6.09 4.16 -4.34
N THR A 12 -5.92 5.23 -5.11
CA THR A 12 -7.05 6.03 -5.60
C THR A 12 -7.90 5.25 -6.62
N CYS A 13 -7.26 4.45 -7.49
CA CYS A 13 -7.92 3.59 -8.45
C CYS A 13 -8.91 2.62 -7.77
N THR A 14 -8.50 2.02 -6.66
CA THR A 14 -9.37 1.12 -5.87
C THR A 14 -10.63 1.84 -5.37
N ASN A 15 -10.49 3.05 -4.83
CA ASN A 15 -11.64 3.86 -4.41
C ASN A 15 -12.54 4.25 -5.58
N PHE A 16 -11.95 4.52 -6.75
CA PHE A 16 -12.71 4.88 -7.95
C PHE A 16 -13.59 3.73 -8.44
N PHE A 17 -13.05 2.51 -8.51
CA PHE A 17 -13.85 1.32 -8.86
C PHE A 17 -14.93 1.02 -7.82
N PHE A 18 -14.61 1.19 -6.54
CA PHE A 18 -15.61 1.13 -5.49
C PHE A 18 -16.75 2.13 -5.69
N ALA A 19 -16.44 3.38 -6.06
CA ALA A 19 -17.48 4.38 -6.29
C ALA A 19 -18.48 3.98 -7.40
N PHE A 20 -18.03 3.27 -8.45
CA PHE A 20 -18.95 2.74 -9.47
C PHE A 20 -19.91 1.69 -8.91
N ASP A 21 -19.37 0.73 -8.15
CA ASP A 21 -20.16 -0.38 -7.64
C ASP A 21 -21.17 0.06 -6.55
N ASN A 22 -20.90 1.16 -5.84
CA ASN A 22 -21.85 1.76 -4.89
C ASN A 22 -22.71 2.88 -5.48
N GLN A 23 -22.84 2.94 -6.80
CA GLN A 23 -23.72 3.90 -7.48
C GLN A 23 -23.40 5.36 -7.10
N CYS A 24 -22.13 5.66 -6.85
CA CYS A 24 -21.64 6.98 -6.43
C CYS A 24 -22.30 7.52 -5.14
N SER A 25 -22.71 6.64 -4.22
CA SER A 25 -23.36 7.01 -2.94
C SER A 25 -22.47 7.80 -1.96
N GLY A 26 -21.17 7.91 -2.22
CA GLY A 26 -20.23 8.67 -1.38
C GLY A 26 -19.80 7.94 -0.10
N SER A 27 -20.08 6.64 0.02
CA SER A 27 -19.54 5.80 1.08
C SER A 27 -18.02 5.65 0.98
N GLN A 28 -17.33 5.52 2.12
CA GLN A 28 -15.89 5.32 2.13
C GLN A 28 -15.50 3.86 1.93
N TYR A 29 -14.49 3.62 1.08
CA TYR A 29 -13.98 2.27 0.89
C TYR A 29 -13.13 1.80 2.06
N TRP A 30 -12.17 2.65 2.43
CA TRP A 30 -11.22 2.40 3.50
C TRP A 30 -11.75 2.91 4.83
N ASP A 31 -11.27 2.30 5.90
CA ASP A 31 -11.41 2.84 7.23
C ASP A 31 -10.57 4.13 7.37
N ASP A 32 -11.12 5.15 8.03
CA ASP A 32 -10.50 6.47 8.21
C ASP A 32 -9.10 6.37 8.84
N PHE A 33 -8.91 5.48 9.82
CA PHE A 33 -7.62 5.29 10.47
C PHE A 33 -6.59 4.71 9.49
N PHE A 34 -6.94 3.65 8.78
CA PHE A 34 -6.04 2.99 7.83
C PHE A 34 -5.71 3.89 6.63
N SER A 35 -6.68 4.69 6.19
CA SER A 35 -6.50 5.69 5.15
C SER A 35 -5.42 6.71 5.52
N GLY A 36 -5.45 7.24 6.76
CA GLY A 36 -4.43 8.18 7.25
C GLY A 36 -3.02 7.57 7.35
N GLN A 37 -2.92 6.29 7.71
CA GLN A 37 -1.64 5.62 7.94
C GLN A 37 -0.97 5.07 6.67
N TRP A 38 -1.73 4.92 5.58
CA TRP A 38 -1.25 4.41 4.29
C TRP A 38 0.03 5.13 3.82
N THR A 39 0.01 6.46 3.75
CA THR A 39 1.12 7.27 3.25
C THR A 39 2.28 7.39 4.21
N SER A 40 2.05 7.23 5.51
CA SER A 40 3.00 7.60 6.56
C SER A 40 3.76 6.41 7.13
N PHE A 41 3.07 5.30 7.42
CA PHE A 41 3.67 4.16 8.11
C PHE A 41 3.91 2.99 7.17
N PHE A 42 2.87 2.53 6.48
CA PHE A 42 2.93 1.27 5.74
C PHE A 42 3.79 1.32 4.47
N THR A 43 3.90 2.51 3.85
CA THR A 43 4.58 2.67 2.56
C THR A 43 5.72 3.68 2.56
N ALA A 44 5.87 4.49 3.61
CA ALA A 44 6.91 5.51 3.69
C ALA A 44 8.24 4.93 4.19
N ILE A 45 8.20 4.10 5.23
CA ILE A 45 9.37 3.45 5.85
C ILE A 45 10.27 2.77 4.82
N PRO A 46 9.79 1.86 3.94
CA PRO A 46 10.66 1.19 2.99
C PRO A 46 11.24 2.19 1.97
N VAL A 47 10.48 3.20 1.56
CA VAL A 47 10.96 4.22 0.61
C VAL A 47 12.08 5.05 1.23
N TYR A 48 11.92 5.52 2.47
CA TYR A 48 12.98 6.26 3.15
C TYR A 48 14.22 5.41 3.38
N ALA A 49 14.06 4.15 3.79
CA ALA A 49 15.18 3.24 3.99
C ALA A 49 15.98 3.05 2.70
N VAL A 50 15.31 2.85 1.57
CA VAL A 50 15.97 2.70 0.26
C VAL A 50 16.62 4.02 -0.15
N CYS A 51 15.92 5.15 -0.04
CA CYS A 51 16.49 6.45 -0.40
C CYS A 51 17.75 6.82 0.40
N LEU A 52 17.88 6.38 1.66
CA LEU A 52 19.04 6.68 2.50
C LEU A 52 20.16 5.65 2.39
N LEU A 53 19.82 4.37 2.15
CA LEU A 53 20.74 3.25 2.29
C LEU A 53 21.08 2.56 0.97
N GLU A 54 20.34 2.82 -0.12
CA GLU A 54 20.68 2.33 -1.45
C GLU A 54 21.91 3.08 -1.94
N ARG A 55 23.04 2.37 -1.97
CA ARG A 55 24.24 2.78 -2.69
C ARG A 55 24.36 1.85 -3.88
N ASP A 56 24.19 2.39 -5.08
CA ASP A 56 24.28 1.64 -6.34
C ASP A 56 25.67 0.99 -6.55
N PHE A 57 26.72 1.53 -5.91
CA PHE A 57 28.08 1.02 -6.01
C PHE A 57 28.74 0.88 -4.64
N THR A 58 28.94 -0.35 -4.18
CA THR A 58 29.62 -0.66 -2.91
C THR A 58 31.12 -0.32 -2.95
N ARG A 59 31.70 -0.14 -4.14
CA ARG A 59 33.10 0.27 -4.33
C ARG A 59 33.16 1.62 -5.04
N GLN A 60 33.53 2.67 -4.32
CA GLN A 60 33.90 3.96 -4.93
C GLN A 60 34.96 3.79 -6.04
N GLU A 61 35.83 2.78 -5.90
CA GLU A 61 36.85 2.39 -6.88
C GLU A 61 36.25 2.02 -8.25
N THR A 62 35.08 1.38 -8.31
CA THR A 62 34.44 0.95 -9.57
C THR A 62 33.78 2.12 -10.30
N VAL A 63 33.24 3.09 -9.57
CA VAL A 63 32.66 4.32 -10.15
C VAL A 63 33.76 5.19 -10.77
N LEU A 64 34.91 5.29 -10.09
CA LEU A 64 36.06 6.05 -10.58
C LEU A 64 36.70 5.41 -11.82
N GLY A 65 36.62 4.07 -11.95
CA GLY A 65 37.14 3.33 -13.11
C GLY A 65 36.27 3.40 -14.37
N HIS A 66 34.97 3.71 -14.25
CA HIS A 66 34.02 3.71 -15.37
C HIS A 66 33.20 5.02 -15.44
N PRO A 67 33.75 6.10 -16.02
CA PRO A 67 33.04 7.38 -16.14
C PRO A 67 31.78 7.31 -17.03
N GLU A 68 31.64 6.23 -17.82
CA GLU A 68 30.48 5.99 -18.68
C GLU A 68 29.17 5.82 -17.88
N LEU A 69 29.25 5.30 -16.65
CA LEU A 69 28.09 5.17 -15.75
C LEU A 69 27.48 6.55 -15.41
N TYR A 70 28.28 7.61 -15.43
CA TYR A 70 27.79 8.97 -15.21
C TYR A 70 27.02 9.52 -16.42
N LYS A 71 27.31 9.03 -17.64
CA LYS A 71 26.58 9.44 -18.85
C LYS A 71 25.12 8.99 -18.80
N GLU A 72 24.83 7.79 -18.25
CA GLU A 72 23.46 7.31 -18.09
C GLU A 72 22.59 8.24 -17.21
N MET A 73 23.18 8.83 -16.16
CA MET A 73 22.51 9.84 -15.34
C MET A 73 22.30 11.14 -16.11
N ARG A 74 23.32 11.61 -16.86
CA ARG A 74 23.25 12.85 -17.64
C ARG A 74 22.19 12.79 -18.75
N GLU A 75 22.03 11.63 -19.37
CA GLU A 75 21.02 11.37 -20.40
C GLU A 75 19.59 11.19 -19.85
N GLN A 76 19.39 11.39 -18.53
CA GLN A 76 18.08 11.30 -17.86
C GLN A 76 17.34 9.98 -18.13
N GLN A 77 18.07 8.88 -18.39
CA GLN A 77 17.43 7.59 -18.63
C GLN A 77 16.62 7.10 -17.42
N GLY A 78 16.91 7.59 -16.22
CA GLY A 78 16.17 7.31 -14.99
C GLY A 78 14.73 7.81 -14.97
N PHE A 79 14.41 8.93 -15.65
CA PHE A 79 13.08 9.53 -15.63
C PHE A 79 12.67 10.01 -17.03
N THR A 80 11.99 9.14 -17.77
CA THR A 80 11.42 9.46 -19.08
C THR A 80 9.90 9.44 -19.00
N VAL A 81 9.24 10.34 -19.73
CA VAL A 81 7.77 10.41 -19.82
C VAL A 81 7.14 9.07 -20.22
N LYS A 82 7.76 8.33 -21.15
CA LYS A 82 7.31 6.98 -21.55
C LYS A 82 7.29 6.00 -20.38
N ARG A 83 8.35 6.00 -19.56
CA ARG A 83 8.44 5.16 -18.35
C ARG A 83 7.38 5.58 -17.35
N PHE A 84 7.18 6.88 -17.15
CA PHE A 84 6.14 7.39 -16.25
C PHE A 84 4.75 6.84 -16.59
N TYR A 85 4.31 6.94 -17.85
CA TYR A 85 3.01 6.38 -18.25
C TYR A 85 2.94 4.85 -18.14
N ALA A 86 4.03 4.13 -18.40
CA ALA A 86 4.07 2.68 -18.17
C ALA A 86 3.85 2.33 -16.69
N TRP A 87 4.44 3.09 -15.77
CA TRP A 87 4.20 2.94 -14.33
C TRP A 87 2.76 3.28 -13.94
N VAL A 88 2.16 4.31 -14.54
CA VAL A 88 0.74 4.66 -14.33
C VAL A 88 -0.17 3.52 -14.79
N ALA A 89 0.04 2.98 -16.00
CA ALA A 89 -0.76 1.87 -16.51
C ALA A 89 -0.65 0.62 -15.61
N HIS A 90 0.56 0.29 -15.17
CA HIS A 90 0.77 -0.81 -14.23
C HIS A 90 0.08 -0.56 -12.88
N SER A 91 0.05 0.69 -12.41
CA SER A 91 -0.62 1.09 -11.18
C SER A 91 -2.13 0.89 -11.26
N LEU A 92 -2.73 1.32 -12.36
CA LEU A 92 -4.15 1.13 -12.63
C LEU A 92 -4.52 -0.35 -12.63
N TRP A 93 -3.74 -1.18 -13.34
CA TRP A 93 -3.93 -2.63 -13.34
C TRP A 93 -3.84 -3.24 -11.94
N THR A 94 -2.82 -2.85 -11.17
CA THR A 94 -2.63 -3.35 -9.80
C THR A 94 -3.81 -2.96 -8.91
N GLY A 95 -4.29 -1.71 -8.98
CA GLY A 95 -5.46 -1.26 -8.23
C GLY A 95 -6.75 -2.01 -8.58
N ILE A 96 -7.00 -2.24 -9.88
CA ILE A 96 -8.12 -3.05 -10.38
C ILE A 96 -8.05 -4.46 -9.80
N CYS A 97 -6.90 -5.13 -9.90
CA CYS A 97 -6.72 -6.47 -9.34
C CYS A 97 -6.94 -6.50 -7.83
N CYS A 98 -6.36 -5.55 -7.09
CA CYS A 98 -6.50 -5.48 -5.63
C CYS A 98 -7.95 -5.24 -5.17
N TYR A 99 -8.79 -4.62 -6.00
CA TYR A 99 -10.21 -4.42 -5.72
C TYR A 99 -11.05 -5.67 -6.02
N TYR A 100 -10.94 -6.18 -7.26
CA TYR A 100 -11.81 -7.25 -7.74
C TYR A 100 -11.44 -8.62 -7.19
N ILE A 101 -10.16 -8.92 -6.93
CA ILE A 101 -9.76 -10.24 -6.40
C ILE A 101 -10.42 -10.52 -5.04
N PRO A 102 -10.34 -9.62 -4.03
CA PRO A 102 -11.06 -9.81 -2.78
C PRO A 102 -12.58 -9.83 -2.94
N MET A 103 -13.13 -9.04 -3.87
CA MET A 103 -14.56 -9.00 -4.16
C MET A 103 -15.07 -10.36 -4.66
N PHE A 104 -14.38 -10.97 -5.63
CA PHE A 104 -14.72 -12.30 -6.11
C PHE A 104 -14.52 -13.37 -5.04
N GLY A 105 -13.47 -13.25 -4.22
CA GLY A 105 -13.24 -14.16 -3.09
C GLY A 105 -14.37 -14.14 -2.05
N LEU A 106 -15.00 -12.99 -1.83
CA LEU A 106 -16.20 -12.87 -0.99
C LEU A 106 -17.44 -13.44 -1.68
N ALA A 107 -17.65 -13.11 -2.95
CA ALA A 107 -18.80 -13.60 -3.72
C ALA A 107 -18.83 -15.13 -3.86
N GLN A 108 -17.66 -15.78 -3.92
CA GLN A 108 -17.52 -17.24 -4.01
C GLN A 108 -17.59 -17.96 -2.66
N GLY A 109 -17.85 -17.25 -1.57
CA GLY A 109 -17.99 -17.85 -0.25
C GLY A 109 -16.67 -18.14 0.49
N VAL A 110 -15.52 -18.06 -0.21
CA VAL A 110 -14.18 -18.37 0.34
C VAL A 110 -13.84 -17.49 1.53
N LEU A 111 -14.29 -16.22 1.49
CA LEU A 111 -14.06 -15.24 2.54
C LEU A 111 -15.30 -14.98 3.41
N THR A 112 -16.44 -15.67 3.22
CA THR A 112 -17.67 -15.46 4.02
C THR A 112 -18.00 -16.61 4.96
N THR A 113 -17.54 -17.83 4.69
CA THR A 113 -17.78 -18.97 5.59
C THR A 113 -16.90 -18.89 6.85
N ARG A 114 -17.37 -18.17 7.86
CA ARG A 114 -16.92 -18.41 9.25
C ARG A 114 -17.46 -19.77 9.70
N ALA A 115 -16.73 -20.45 10.58
CA ALA A 115 -17.20 -21.68 11.22
C ALA A 115 -18.55 -21.49 11.95
N ASP A 116 -18.86 -20.25 12.35
CA ASP A 116 -20.07 -19.87 13.07
C ASP A 116 -21.27 -19.49 12.15
N GLY A 117 -21.12 -19.57 10.82
CA GLY A 117 -22.21 -19.30 9.87
C GLY A 117 -22.64 -17.84 9.71
N VAL A 118 -21.89 -16.90 10.30
CA VAL A 118 -22.15 -15.45 10.18
C VAL A 118 -21.44 -14.90 8.95
N ASP A 119 -22.19 -14.16 8.12
CA ASP A 119 -21.65 -13.49 6.94
C ASP A 119 -20.61 -12.43 7.34
N ASN A 120 -19.49 -12.45 6.64
CA ASN A 120 -18.48 -11.42 6.79
C ASN A 120 -18.94 -10.14 6.09
N GLY A 121 -19.20 -9.12 6.89
CA GLY A 121 -19.68 -7.83 6.40
C GLY A 121 -18.67 -7.13 5.47
N TYR A 122 -19.17 -6.08 4.84
CA TYR A 122 -18.45 -5.19 3.93
C TYR A 122 -17.03 -4.80 4.42
N TRP A 123 -16.83 -4.55 5.72
CA TRP A 123 -15.53 -4.19 6.27
C TRP A 123 -14.43 -5.23 6.06
N LEU A 124 -14.76 -6.54 6.08
CA LEU A 124 -13.75 -7.58 5.82
C LEU A 124 -13.20 -7.49 4.39
N TRP A 125 -14.06 -7.12 3.44
CA TRP A 125 -13.64 -6.86 2.07
C TRP A 125 -12.59 -5.76 2.02
N SER A 126 -12.90 -4.61 2.61
CA SER A 126 -12.00 -3.46 2.66
C SER A 126 -10.68 -3.82 3.36
N PHE A 127 -10.71 -4.51 4.50
CA PHE A 127 -9.47 -4.95 5.16
C PHE A 127 -8.64 -5.89 4.29
N THR A 128 -9.28 -6.83 3.59
CA THR A 128 -8.58 -7.77 2.72
C THR A 128 -7.96 -7.07 1.51
N ALA A 129 -8.69 -6.15 0.88
CA ALA A 129 -8.18 -5.33 -0.21
C ALA A 129 -7.05 -4.40 0.23
N PHE A 130 -7.11 -3.86 1.46
CA PHE A 130 -6.05 -3.01 2.01
C PHE A 130 -4.77 -3.81 2.25
N ALA A 131 -4.90 -5.03 2.78
CA ALA A 131 -3.78 -5.96 2.92
C ALA A 131 -3.16 -6.26 1.55
N ALA A 132 -3.99 -6.58 0.55
CA ALA A 132 -3.55 -6.91 -0.79
C ALA A 132 -2.78 -5.76 -1.45
N ILE A 133 -3.27 -4.51 -1.35
CA ILE A 133 -2.59 -3.35 -1.96
C ILE A 133 -1.31 -2.96 -1.20
N CYS A 134 -1.29 -3.04 0.13
CA CYS A 134 -0.07 -2.91 0.93
C CYS A 134 1.00 -3.90 0.47
N VAL A 135 0.63 -5.17 0.33
CA VAL A 135 1.56 -6.23 -0.08
C VAL A 135 2.03 -6.03 -1.52
N ALA A 136 1.11 -5.76 -2.45
CA ALA A 136 1.41 -5.62 -3.87
C ALA A 136 2.36 -4.44 -4.15
N THR A 137 2.11 -3.28 -3.52
CA THR A 137 2.96 -2.10 -3.68
C THR A 137 4.36 -2.32 -3.11
N ASN A 138 4.46 -2.82 -1.87
CA ASN A 138 5.75 -3.10 -1.23
C ASN A 138 6.53 -4.20 -1.98
N LEU A 139 5.87 -5.24 -2.48
CA LEU A 139 6.52 -6.26 -3.30
C LEU A 139 7.02 -5.67 -4.63
N ARG A 140 6.21 -4.85 -5.31
CA ARG A 140 6.62 -4.20 -6.56
C ARG A 140 7.82 -3.27 -6.35
N PHE A 141 7.87 -2.62 -5.21
CA PHE A 141 9.01 -1.79 -4.82
C PHE A 141 10.26 -2.62 -4.61
N LEU A 142 10.15 -3.71 -3.85
CA LEU A 142 11.26 -4.63 -3.59
C LEU A 142 11.87 -5.16 -4.89
N LEU A 143 11.04 -5.51 -5.88
CA LEU A 143 11.48 -5.98 -7.20
C LEU A 143 12.16 -4.90 -8.06
N SER A 144 12.03 -3.62 -7.71
CA SER A 144 12.63 -2.51 -8.48
C SER A 144 14.02 -2.12 -7.99
N ILE A 145 14.37 -2.54 -6.78
CA ILE A 145 15.61 -2.17 -6.11
C ILE A 145 16.75 -2.98 -6.70
N LYS A 146 17.87 -2.33 -6.98
CA LYS A 146 19.03 -2.98 -7.60
C LYS A 146 19.97 -3.58 -6.57
N SER A 147 20.04 -2.98 -5.38
CA SER A 147 20.96 -3.38 -4.32
C SER A 147 20.21 -3.66 -3.01
N VAL A 148 20.27 -4.91 -2.56
CA VAL A 148 19.57 -5.36 -1.34
C VAL A 148 20.55 -5.41 -0.18
N ASN A 149 20.46 -4.40 0.70
CA ASN A 149 21.20 -4.37 1.96
C ASN A 149 20.40 -5.03 3.09
N LYS A 150 21.10 -5.52 4.13
CA LYS A 150 20.45 -6.11 5.33
C LYS A 150 19.42 -5.16 5.96
N PHE A 151 19.74 -3.87 6.03
CA PHE A 151 18.82 -2.84 6.53
C PHE A 151 17.59 -2.65 5.65
N THR A 152 17.74 -2.75 4.32
CA THR A 152 16.63 -2.67 3.37
C THR A 152 15.69 -3.86 3.58
N VAL A 153 16.21 -5.08 3.73
CA VAL A 153 15.41 -6.28 4.02
C VAL A 153 14.62 -6.12 5.31
N ILE A 154 15.26 -5.62 6.38
CA ILE A 154 14.58 -5.34 7.66
C ILE A 154 13.47 -4.30 7.46
N ALA A 155 13.73 -3.21 6.73
CA ALA A 155 12.73 -2.18 6.47
C ALA A 155 11.50 -2.72 5.71
N PHE A 156 11.70 -3.59 4.72
CA PHE A 156 10.61 -4.28 4.05
C PHE A 156 9.87 -5.24 4.96
N GLY A 157 10.59 -6.02 5.77
CA GLY A 157 9.99 -6.92 6.76
C GLY A 157 9.11 -6.16 7.76
N VAL A 158 9.60 -5.04 8.27
CA VAL A 158 8.83 -4.14 9.14
C VAL A 158 7.62 -3.58 8.40
N ALA A 159 7.75 -3.18 7.13
CA ALA A 159 6.62 -2.67 6.34
C ALA A 159 5.52 -3.74 6.16
N PHE A 160 5.88 -4.98 5.80
CA PHE A 160 4.91 -6.08 5.70
C PHE A 160 4.27 -6.44 7.03
N ALA A 161 5.06 -6.53 8.10
CA ALA A 161 4.57 -6.86 9.44
C ALA A 161 3.71 -5.74 10.03
N SER A 162 4.03 -4.47 9.75
CA SER A 162 3.36 -3.32 10.33
C SER A 162 1.86 -3.30 10.06
N TYR A 163 1.43 -3.68 8.85
CA TYR A 163 0.01 -3.79 8.55
C TYR A 163 -0.70 -4.78 9.46
N TRP A 164 -0.18 -6.01 9.56
CA TRP A 164 -0.78 -7.07 10.38
C TRP A 164 -0.76 -6.74 11.86
N ILE A 165 0.33 -6.15 12.36
CA ILE A 165 0.43 -5.72 13.76
C ILE A 165 -0.63 -4.65 14.06
N VAL A 166 -0.74 -3.63 13.21
CA VAL A 166 -1.72 -2.55 13.40
C VAL A 166 -3.15 -3.08 13.26
N ALA A 167 -3.42 -3.98 12.32
CA ALA A 167 -4.72 -4.61 12.15
C ALA A 167 -5.13 -5.43 13.38
N LEU A 168 -4.23 -6.22 13.96
CA LEU A 168 -4.50 -6.99 15.17
C LEU A 168 -4.76 -6.10 16.38
N ILE A 169 -3.95 -5.05 16.56
CA ILE A 169 -4.16 -4.08 17.64
C ILE A 169 -5.51 -3.38 17.45
N TYR A 170 -5.82 -2.92 16.24
CA TYR A 170 -7.08 -2.25 15.92
C TYR A 170 -8.30 -3.12 16.22
N CYS A 171 -8.27 -4.39 15.81
CA CYS A 171 -9.35 -5.35 16.08
C CYS A 171 -9.49 -5.71 17.57
N SER A 172 -8.42 -5.58 18.37
CA SER A 172 -8.46 -5.85 19.82
C SER A 172 -9.02 -4.69 20.65
N LEU A 173 -9.06 -3.49 20.08
CA LEU A 173 -9.51 -2.30 20.79
C LEU A 173 -11.04 -2.16 20.68
N PRO A 174 -11.73 -1.76 21.76
CA PRO A 174 -13.16 -1.50 21.69
C PRO A 174 -13.44 -0.31 20.76
N PRO A 175 -14.54 -0.35 19.98
CA PRO A 175 -14.83 0.66 18.96
C PRO A 175 -14.94 2.08 19.53
N GLY A 176 -15.37 2.22 20.80
CA GLY A 176 -15.43 3.53 21.47
C GLY A 176 -14.07 4.20 21.68
N PHE A 177 -12.98 3.45 21.83
CA PHE A 177 -11.64 4.00 22.00
C PHE A 177 -11.09 4.52 20.67
N VAL A 178 -11.37 3.81 19.57
CA VAL A 178 -10.95 4.19 18.21
C VAL A 178 -11.64 5.48 17.74
N PHE A 179 -12.95 5.60 17.96
CA PHE A 179 -13.72 6.80 17.59
C PHE A 179 -13.22 8.08 18.31
N MET A 180 -12.70 7.94 19.53
CA MET A 180 -12.15 9.05 20.31
C MET A 180 -10.90 9.68 19.68
N PHE A 181 -10.07 8.91 18.97
CA PHE A 181 -8.90 9.44 18.26
C PHE A 181 -9.23 9.99 16.87
N LEU A 182 -10.30 9.50 16.23
CA LEU A 182 -10.67 9.88 14.86
C LEU A 182 -11.61 11.10 14.78
N ARG A 183 -12.44 11.34 15.80
CA ARG A 183 -13.28 12.55 15.92
C ARG A 183 -13.19 13.12 17.34
N PRO A 184 -12.19 13.95 17.65
CA PRO A 184 -12.13 14.64 18.94
C PRO A 184 -13.24 15.69 18.98
N GLY A 185 -14.42 15.30 19.50
CA GLY A 185 -15.55 16.24 19.67
C GLY A 185 -16.95 15.62 19.61
N ASN A 186 -17.12 14.37 19.16
CA ASN A 186 -18.43 13.75 19.05
C ASN A 186 -18.61 12.60 20.05
N THR A 187 -18.96 12.97 21.28
CA THR A 187 -19.56 12.07 22.27
C THR A 187 -20.98 11.72 21.82
N TYR A 188 -21.17 10.56 21.21
CA TYR A 188 -22.51 9.98 21.05
C TYR A 188 -22.57 8.61 21.69
N ARG A 189 -23.63 8.44 22.49
CA ARG A 189 -23.98 7.29 23.28
C ARG A 189 -23.92 5.99 22.47
N LEU A 190 -23.21 5.01 23.01
CA LEU A 190 -23.32 3.60 22.65
C LEU A 190 -24.76 3.15 22.88
N GLY A 191 -25.51 2.95 21.80
CA GLY A 191 -26.80 2.29 21.79
C GLY A 191 -26.67 0.97 21.04
N TYR A 192 -26.42 -0.08 21.82
CA TYR A 192 -26.56 -1.52 21.54
C TYR A 192 -25.68 -2.12 20.45
#